data_AF-A0A7X3UHN5-F1
#
_entry.id   AF-A0A7X3UHN5-F1
#
_cell.length_a   1.000
_cell.length_b   1.000
_cell.length_c   1.000
_cell.angle_alpha   90.00
_cell.angle_beta   90.00
_cell.angle_gamma   90.00
#
_symmetry.space_group_name_H-M   'P 1'
#
loop_
_entity.id
_entity.type
_entity.pdbx_description
1 polymer ?
#
loop_
_entity_poly.entity_id
_entity_poly.type
_entity_poly.pdbx_seq_one_letter_code
_entity_poly.pdbx_strand_id
1 'polypeptide(L)'
;MQRERRQTSARRRTSQRCRTCRSNNGKRICPALSGILICPECCRAKRAKIPGCDAKCRYYAPLVVSSRIRRKSSSDFPIHRCLISRSKDTGMLIVVGTRKRPDGNLKAMFLLLDMWKKGIRDCFFDANLSEKEFERVSQRIAKSYNLSEPVELQDPDEPEEVVRIPKDTLVIEADNAIHLDRGVNIIDHEEASRGKAVEGVRSARATHEIYIPKTGRWYLWARVFFERGKDSYWIGLDDAVPHPWDREGGPGAIKIWSEPNDTTKWGRWLWDTAPSDTEGNKPGNRPAFFHIKRTGYYRVWSKARESGSRLDQVLLTRARDFNVQTETEGKPLPLKYSPHLYEPASVNECRKLIRHATQIATVVETEIPWEFKYWIQDMWGDITKFPETEGSLYKCPKCAADLPQQAVDLIIQHAQSDDIQFYILCRKCGGEFD
;
A
#
# COMPACT_ATOMS: atom_id res chain seq x y z
N MET A 1 35.97 -11.97 -58.04
CA MET A 1 35.15 -12.36 -56.87
C MET A 1 35.03 -11.13 -55.96
N GLN A 2 34.07 -10.23 -56.23
CA GLN A 2 33.81 -9.04 -55.40
C GLN A 2 32.38 -9.16 -54.85
N ARG A 3 32.29 -9.24 -53.51
CA ARG A 3 31.02 -9.31 -52.78
C ARG A 3 30.41 -7.91 -52.70
N GLU A 4 29.28 -7.70 -53.37
CA GLU A 4 28.43 -6.54 -53.20
C GLU A 4 27.90 -6.45 -51.75
N ARG A 5 28.25 -5.35 -51.07
CA ARG A 5 27.66 -4.97 -49.79
C ARG A 5 26.26 -4.41 -50.04
N ARG A 6 25.22 -5.21 -49.74
CA ARG A 6 23.84 -4.72 -49.59
C ARG A 6 23.78 -3.74 -48.40
N GLN A 7 23.70 -2.44 -48.69
CA GLN A 7 23.31 -1.43 -47.72
C GLN A 7 21.81 -1.55 -47.45
N THR A 8 21.44 -2.07 -46.28
CA THR A 8 20.08 -1.96 -45.76
C THR A 8 19.86 -0.54 -45.24
N SER A 9 19.17 0.29 -46.04
CA SER A 9 18.76 1.62 -45.60
C SER A 9 17.70 1.50 -44.51
N ALA A 10 18.11 1.70 -43.26
CA ALA A 10 17.18 1.91 -42.15
C ALA A 10 16.44 3.24 -42.37
N ARG A 11 15.23 3.18 -42.95
CA ARG A 11 14.31 4.33 -43.03
C ARG A 11 14.18 4.98 -41.64
N ARG A 12 14.76 6.17 -41.46
CA ARG A 12 14.50 7.04 -40.30
C ARG A 12 12.98 7.25 -40.23
N ARG A 13 12.32 6.68 -39.22
CA ARG A 13 10.91 6.98 -38.93
C ARG A 13 10.80 8.48 -38.68
N THR A 14 10.12 9.19 -39.57
CA THR A 14 9.76 10.60 -39.39
C THR A 14 9.02 10.74 -38.06
N SER A 15 9.63 11.45 -37.11
CA SER A 15 9.06 11.65 -35.78
C SER A 15 7.87 12.60 -35.91
N GLN A 16 6.65 12.08 -35.87
CA GLN A 16 5.46 12.91 -35.95
C GLN A 16 5.05 13.41 -34.55
N ARG A 17 4.50 14.63 -34.45
CA ARG A 17 4.09 15.23 -33.18
C ARG A 17 2.75 14.70 -32.70
N CYS A 18 2.69 14.30 -31.43
CA CYS A 18 1.46 13.99 -30.73
C CYS A 18 0.56 15.23 -30.70
N ARG A 19 -0.68 15.11 -31.17
CA ARG A 19 -1.65 16.21 -31.13
C ARG A 19 -2.16 16.53 -29.72
N THR A 20 -1.96 15.63 -28.76
CA THR A 20 -2.35 15.83 -27.35
C THR A 20 -1.26 16.53 -26.53
N CYS A 21 -0.02 16.03 -26.51
CA CYS A 21 1.06 16.60 -25.69
C CYS A 21 2.20 17.27 -26.47
N ARG A 22 2.06 17.38 -27.80
CA ARG A 22 3.05 17.98 -28.71
C ARG A 22 4.42 17.28 -28.78
N SER A 23 4.65 16.18 -28.06
CA SER A 23 5.89 15.41 -28.14
C SER A 23 6.11 14.79 -29.51
N ASN A 24 7.36 14.63 -29.95
CA ASN A 24 7.72 14.04 -31.25
C ASN A 24 7.53 12.49 -31.30
N ASN A 25 6.66 11.94 -30.45
CA ASN A 25 6.42 10.50 -30.30
C ASN A 25 4.99 10.10 -30.74
N GLY A 26 4.36 10.88 -31.62
CA GLY A 26 3.06 10.56 -32.23
C GLY A 26 3.19 9.34 -33.12
N LYS A 27 2.48 8.25 -32.77
CA LYS A 27 2.64 6.93 -33.39
C LYS A 27 1.33 6.18 -33.63
N ARG A 28 0.19 6.70 -33.16
CA ARG A 28 -1.11 6.01 -33.18
C ARG A 28 -2.17 6.97 -33.69
N ILE A 29 -3.09 6.49 -34.51
CA ILE A 29 -4.25 7.26 -34.98
C ILE A 29 -5.41 6.88 -34.09
N CYS A 30 -5.86 7.74 -33.19
CA CYS A 30 -6.88 7.39 -32.19
C CYS A 30 -8.30 7.54 -32.78
N PRO A 31 -9.07 6.46 -32.99
CA PRO A 31 -10.42 6.56 -33.53
C PRO A 31 -11.36 7.29 -32.56
N ALA A 32 -11.20 7.06 -31.25
CA ALA A 32 -11.97 7.69 -30.18
C ALA A 32 -11.76 9.22 -30.06
N LEU A 33 -10.74 9.78 -30.72
CA LEU A 33 -10.45 11.21 -30.76
C LEU A 33 -10.43 11.70 -32.21
N SER A 34 -11.41 11.26 -32.99
CA SER A 34 -11.62 11.69 -34.39
C SER A 34 -10.38 11.52 -35.28
N GLY A 35 -9.64 10.42 -35.08
CA GLY A 35 -8.47 10.09 -35.90
C GLY A 35 -7.21 10.90 -35.61
N ILE A 36 -7.11 11.60 -34.48
CA ILE A 36 -5.90 12.39 -34.19
C ILE A 36 -4.67 11.49 -33.99
N LEU A 37 -3.50 12.01 -34.37
CA LEU A 37 -2.23 11.36 -34.09
C LEU A 37 -1.84 11.55 -32.62
N ILE A 38 -1.74 10.45 -31.87
CA ILE A 38 -1.45 10.43 -30.44
C ILE A 38 -0.18 9.61 -30.13
N CYS A 39 0.56 10.02 -29.10
CA CYS A 39 1.69 9.23 -28.59
C CYS A 39 1.19 8.08 -27.69
N PRO A 40 2.00 7.02 -27.49
CA PRO A 40 1.65 5.92 -26.60
C PRO A 40 1.32 6.35 -25.16
N GLU A 41 1.99 7.37 -24.63
CA GLU A 41 1.79 7.89 -23.28
C GLU A 41 0.44 8.61 -23.13
N CYS A 42 0.10 9.52 -24.04
CA CYS A 42 -1.21 10.19 -24.05
C CYS A 42 -2.34 9.21 -24.31
N CYS A 43 -2.14 8.26 -25.23
CA CYS A 43 -3.09 7.18 -25.46
C CYS A 43 -3.30 6.37 -24.17
N ARG A 44 -2.23 6.09 -23.40
CA ARG A 44 -2.32 5.41 -22.11
C ARG A 44 -3.03 6.26 -21.04
N ALA A 45 -2.80 7.56 -21.01
CA ALA A 45 -3.40 8.48 -20.04
C ALA A 45 -4.91 8.70 -20.26
N LYS A 46 -5.40 8.54 -21.49
CA LYS A 46 -6.81 8.70 -21.85
C LYS A 46 -7.62 7.39 -21.88
N ARG A 47 -7.01 6.24 -21.58
CA ARG A 47 -7.69 4.93 -21.51
C ARG A 47 -8.86 4.99 -20.54
N ALA A 48 -9.94 4.28 -20.84
CA ALA A 48 -11.19 4.21 -20.06
C ALA A 48 -11.92 5.55 -19.81
N LYS A 49 -11.27 6.71 -20.04
CA LYS A 49 -11.85 8.05 -19.87
C LYS A 49 -12.63 8.57 -21.08
N ILE A 50 -12.54 7.89 -22.22
CA ILE A 50 -13.23 8.29 -23.46
C ILE A 50 -13.93 7.09 -24.10
N PRO A 51 -15.17 7.25 -24.60
CA PRO A 51 -15.86 6.21 -25.37
C PRO A 51 -15.01 5.70 -26.55
N GLY A 52 -14.98 4.38 -26.76
CA GLY A 52 -14.19 3.73 -27.81
C GLY A 52 -12.75 3.35 -27.44
N CYS A 53 -12.32 3.61 -26.20
CA CYS A 53 -11.09 3.03 -25.62
C CYS A 53 -11.38 1.70 -24.89
N ASP A 54 -11.94 0.72 -25.61
CA ASP A 54 -12.45 -0.55 -25.07
C ASP A 54 -11.67 -1.79 -25.55
N ALA A 55 -12.24 -2.98 -25.34
CA ALA A 55 -11.72 -4.27 -25.79
C ALA A 55 -11.58 -4.41 -27.34
N LYS A 56 -12.20 -3.52 -28.12
CA LYS A 56 -12.09 -3.48 -29.60
C LYS A 56 -11.00 -2.51 -30.07
N CYS A 57 -10.43 -1.69 -29.17
CA CYS A 57 -9.41 -0.71 -29.55
C CYS A 57 -8.10 -1.38 -30.01
N ARG A 58 -7.73 -1.21 -31.28
CA ARG A 58 -6.52 -1.80 -31.90
C ARG A 58 -5.21 -1.47 -31.18
N TYR A 59 -5.14 -0.35 -30.46
CA TYR A 59 -3.92 0.05 -29.75
C TYR A 59 -3.94 -0.32 -28.27
N TYR A 60 -5.12 -0.40 -27.67
CA TYR A 60 -5.28 -0.60 -26.24
C TYR A 60 -5.55 -2.07 -25.91
N ALA A 61 -6.50 -2.71 -26.60
CA ALA A 61 -6.86 -4.09 -26.37
C ALA A 61 -5.66 -5.05 -26.41
N PRO A 62 -4.68 -4.94 -27.35
CA PRO A 62 -3.51 -5.81 -27.30
C PRO A 62 -2.66 -5.63 -26.03
N LEU A 63 -2.55 -4.41 -25.48
CA LEU A 63 -1.76 -4.17 -24.28
C LEU A 63 -2.39 -4.78 -23.03
N VAL A 64 -3.69 -5.05 -23.10
CA VAL A 64 -4.49 -5.65 -22.04
C VAL A 64 -4.62 -7.15 -22.32
N VAL A 65 -5.31 -7.51 -23.39
CA VAL A 65 -5.72 -8.88 -23.78
C VAL A 65 -4.56 -9.74 -24.31
N SER A 66 -3.60 -9.17 -25.04
CA SER A 66 -2.57 -9.96 -25.76
C SER A 66 -1.32 -10.31 -24.95
N SER A 67 -1.31 -10.04 -23.64
CA SER A 67 -0.24 -10.59 -22.81
C SER A 67 -0.33 -12.12 -22.87
N ARG A 68 0.67 -12.78 -23.50
CA ARG A 68 0.78 -14.26 -23.64
C ARG A 68 0.79 -15.00 -22.28
N ILE A 69 0.73 -14.26 -21.18
CA ILE A 69 0.74 -14.68 -19.79
C ILE A 69 -0.69 -14.99 -19.30
N ARG A 70 -1.70 -14.89 -20.18
CA ARG A 70 -3.06 -15.39 -19.94
C ARG A 70 -3.13 -16.90 -19.70
N ARG A 71 -2.09 -17.66 -20.03
CA ARG A 71 -2.05 -19.12 -19.80
C ARG A 71 -1.75 -19.52 -18.36
N LYS A 72 -1.39 -18.56 -17.50
CA LYS A 72 -1.11 -18.83 -16.09
C LYS A 72 -2.19 -18.17 -15.24
N SER A 73 -2.92 -19.01 -14.52
CA SER A 73 -4.12 -18.65 -13.75
C SER A 73 -3.76 -17.80 -12.53
N SER A 74 -4.76 -17.25 -11.84
CA SER A 74 -4.57 -16.47 -10.60
C SER A 74 -3.87 -17.25 -9.48
N SER A 75 -3.79 -18.58 -9.56
CA SER A 75 -3.01 -19.41 -8.63
C SER A 75 -1.50 -19.38 -8.90
N ASP A 76 -1.08 -19.02 -10.12
CA ASP A 76 0.34 -19.05 -10.50
C ASP A 76 1.13 -17.82 -10.01
N PHE A 77 0.43 -16.74 -9.64
CA PHE A 77 1.04 -15.50 -9.15
C PHE A 77 0.26 -14.97 -7.95
N PRO A 78 0.64 -15.24 -6.69
CA PRO A 78 -0.08 -14.72 -5.53
C PRO A 78 -0.14 -13.19 -5.55
N ILE A 79 -1.13 -12.63 -4.85
CA ILE A 79 -1.19 -11.17 -4.64
C ILE A 79 0.11 -10.73 -3.97
N HIS A 80 0.75 -9.76 -4.60
CA HIS A 80 2.01 -9.19 -4.15
C HIS A 80 1.78 -8.02 -3.21
N ARG A 81 0.90 -7.07 -3.58
CA ARG A 81 0.52 -5.91 -2.76
C ARG A 81 -0.93 -5.52 -2.93
N CYS A 82 -1.48 -4.98 -1.85
CA CYS A 82 -2.77 -4.32 -1.79
C CYS A 82 -2.57 -2.94 -1.17
N LEU A 83 -3.01 -1.90 -1.87
CA LEU A 83 -2.86 -0.52 -1.40
C LEU A 83 -4.20 0.23 -1.54
N ILE A 84 -4.42 1.21 -0.67
CA ILE A 84 -5.58 2.11 -0.69
C ILE A 84 -5.07 3.56 -0.67
N SER A 85 -5.64 4.44 -1.47
CA SER A 85 -5.27 5.88 -1.42
C SER A 85 -5.65 6.52 -0.10
N ARG A 86 -4.86 7.48 0.39
CA ARG A 86 -5.11 8.20 1.66
C ARG A 86 -6.31 9.15 1.67
N SER A 87 -7.00 9.32 0.54
CA SER A 87 -8.20 10.15 0.44
C SER A 87 -9.34 9.53 1.25
N LYS A 88 -9.50 9.97 2.51
CA LYS A 88 -10.54 9.46 3.42
C LYS A 88 -11.82 10.30 3.38
N ASP A 89 -11.70 11.59 3.04
CA ASP A 89 -12.78 12.56 3.25
C ASP A 89 -13.51 13.00 1.96
N THR A 90 -13.26 12.33 0.83
CA THR A 90 -13.91 12.68 -0.46
C THR A 90 -14.86 11.61 -0.99
N GLY A 91 -14.98 10.46 -0.30
CA GLY A 91 -15.71 9.28 -0.79
C GLY A 91 -15.05 8.58 -1.97
N MET A 92 -14.06 9.22 -2.59
CA MET A 92 -13.28 8.71 -3.69
C MET A 92 -12.02 8.06 -3.15
N LEU A 93 -11.82 6.81 -3.52
CA LEU A 93 -10.63 6.05 -3.13
C LEU A 93 -10.11 5.19 -4.27
N ILE A 94 -8.80 5.03 -4.35
CA ILE A 94 -8.16 4.11 -5.29
C ILE A 94 -7.73 2.87 -4.54
N VAL A 95 -8.28 1.72 -4.91
CA VAL A 95 -7.77 0.40 -4.49
C VAL A 95 -6.80 -0.11 -5.54
N VAL A 96 -5.59 -0.48 -5.13
CA VAL A 96 -4.54 -1.01 -6.00
C VAL A 96 -4.23 -2.44 -5.61
N GLY A 97 -4.29 -3.35 -6.58
CA GLY A 97 -3.87 -4.74 -6.43
C GLY A 97 -2.73 -5.03 -7.38
N THR A 98 -1.66 -5.65 -6.87
CA THR A 98 -0.53 -6.08 -7.70
C THR A 98 -0.25 -7.57 -7.54
N ARG A 99 0.24 -8.20 -8.60
CA ARG A 99 0.76 -9.59 -8.61
C ARG A 99 2.15 -9.59 -9.23
N LYS A 100 3.11 -10.26 -8.58
CA LYS A 100 4.51 -10.34 -9.06
C LYS A 100 4.67 -11.50 -10.02
N ARG A 101 5.28 -11.22 -11.17
CA ARG A 101 5.58 -12.19 -12.23
C ARG A 101 6.98 -12.81 -12.00
N PRO A 102 7.31 -13.93 -12.68
CA PRO A 102 8.61 -14.60 -12.53
C PRO A 102 9.78 -13.75 -13.04
N ASP A 103 9.52 -12.85 -13.99
CA ASP A 103 10.50 -11.88 -14.50
C ASP A 103 10.70 -10.68 -13.55
N GLY A 104 10.04 -10.68 -12.38
CA GLY A 104 10.13 -9.63 -11.38
C GLY A 104 9.20 -8.43 -11.62
N ASN A 105 8.55 -8.34 -12.79
CA ASN A 105 7.59 -7.28 -13.09
C ASN A 105 6.22 -7.54 -12.45
N LEU A 106 5.37 -6.52 -12.42
CA LEU A 106 4.06 -6.52 -11.79
C LEU A 106 2.96 -6.56 -12.85
N LYS A 107 1.90 -7.34 -12.56
CA LYS A 107 0.54 -7.02 -13.02
C LYS A 107 -0.07 -6.09 -11.99
N ALA A 108 -0.64 -4.97 -12.39
CA ALA A 108 -1.25 -4.00 -11.48
C ALA A 108 -2.65 -3.59 -11.97
N MET A 109 -3.60 -3.55 -11.04
CA MET A 109 -4.96 -3.08 -11.25
C MET A 109 -5.23 -1.93 -10.29
N PHE A 110 -5.71 -0.80 -10.80
CA PHE A 110 -6.09 0.38 -10.04
C PHE A 110 -7.60 0.57 -10.24
N LEU A 111 -8.34 0.54 -9.14
CA LEU A 111 -9.79 0.67 -9.12
C LEU A 111 -10.13 2.00 -8.49
N LEU A 112 -10.76 2.89 -9.24
CA LEU A 112 -11.31 4.12 -8.68
C LEU A 112 -12.72 3.81 -8.18
N LEU A 113 -12.87 3.86 -6.87
CA LEU A 113 -14.13 3.62 -6.18
C LEU A 113 -14.70 4.95 -5.71
N ASP A 114 -16.01 5.09 -5.91
CA ASP A 114 -16.84 6.20 -5.47
C ASP A 114 -17.83 5.63 -4.45
N MET A 115 -17.46 5.66 -3.18
CA MET A 115 -18.20 5.00 -2.11
C MET A 115 -19.46 5.78 -1.71
N TRP A 116 -19.66 6.99 -2.23
CA TRP A 116 -20.76 7.88 -1.85
C TRP A 116 -21.78 8.07 -2.96
N LYS A 117 -21.48 7.62 -4.18
CA LYS A 117 -22.38 7.82 -5.31
C LYS A 117 -22.38 6.66 -6.30
N LYS A 118 -21.33 6.49 -7.11
CA LYS A 118 -21.34 5.62 -8.30
C LYS A 118 -20.79 4.20 -8.10
N GLY A 119 -20.14 3.91 -6.98
CA GLY A 119 -19.53 2.61 -6.73
C GLY A 119 -18.22 2.41 -7.50
N ILE A 120 -18.24 1.75 -8.66
CA ILE A 120 -17.04 1.57 -9.49
C ILE A 120 -17.05 2.63 -10.58
N ARG A 121 -16.16 3.62 -10.47
CA ARG A 121 -16.09 4.74 -11.40
C ARG A 121 -15.11 4.50 -12.55
N ASP A 122 -13.97 3.87 -12.26
CA ASP A 122 -12.94 3.63 -13.28
C ASP A 122 -12.07 2.42 -12.92
N CYS A 123 -11.43 1.81 -13.92
CA CYS A 123 -10.53 0.68 -13.75
C CYS A 123 -9.36 0.74 -14.73
N PHE A 124 -8.14 0.79 -14.19
CA PHE A 124 -6.91 0.74 -14.97
C PHE A 124 -6.18 -0.56 -14.72
N PHE A 125 -5.81 -1.24 -15.80
CA PHE A 125 -4.97 -2.44 -15.73
C PHE A 125 -3.69 -2.29 -16.56
N ASP A 126 -2.57 -2.71 -15.98
CA ASP A 126 -1.31 -2.88 -16.70
C ASP A 126 -0.71 -4.26 -16.37
N ALA A 127 -0.49 -5.07 -17.39
CA ALA A 127 -0.04 -6.46 -17.25
C ALA A 127 1.48 -6.58 -17.04
N ASN A 128 2.25 -5.50 -17.22
CA ASN A 128 3.70 -5.55 -17.21
C ASN A 128 4.32 -4.21 -16.80
N LEU A 129 4.40 -3.97 -15.50
CA LEU A 129 5.08 -2.81 -14.93
C LEU A 129 6.33 -3.23 -14.16
N SER A 130 7.46 -2.57 -14.41
CA SER A 130 8.53 -2.58 -13.41
C SER A 130 8.12 -1.80 -12.16
N GLU A 131 8.77 -2.04 -11.02
CA GLU A 131 8.54 -1.28 -9.78
C GLU A 131 8.65 0.23 -9.98
N LYS A 132 9.65 0.67 -10.75
CA LYS A 132 9.87 2.09 -11.05
C LYS A 132 8.74 2.69 -11.90
N GLU A 133 8.18 1.90 -12.82
CA GLU A 133 7.03 2.33 -13.61
C GLU A 133 5.74 2.33 -12.79
N PHE A 134 5.57 1.36 -11.90
CA PHE A 134 4.45 1.28 -10.97
C PHE A 134 4.33 2.57 -10.15
N GLU A 135 5.42 3.06 -9.58
CA GLU A 135 5.42 4.33 -8.82
C GLU A 135 4.97 5.53 -9.68
N ARG A 136 5.54 5.66 -10.87
CA ARG A 136 5.18 6.75 -11.80
C ARG A 136 3.70 6.69 -12.22
N VAL A 137 3.19 5.48 -12.46
CA VAL A 137 1.78 5.27 -12.84
C VAL A 137 0.87 5.60 -11.67
N SER A 138 1.19 5.13 -10.46
CA SER A 138 0.44 5.39 -9.23
C SER A 138 0.32 6.89 -8.97
N GLN A 139 1.43 7.62 -8.99
CA GLN A 139 1.44 9.08 -8.82
C GLN A 139 0.62 9.81 -9.89
N ARG A 140 0.69 9.38 -11.15
CA ARG A 140 -0.07 9.99 -12.24
C ARG A 140 -1.57 9.76 -12.08
N ILE A 141 -1.98 8.57 -11.66
CA ILE A 141 -3.41 8.24 -11.46
C ILE A 141 -3.95 9.09 -10.30
N ALA A 142 -3.29 9.08 -9.15
CA ALA A 142 -3.69 9.90 -7.99
C ALA A 142 -3.82 11.39 -8.35
N LYS A 143 -2.81 11.97 -9.03
CA LYS A 143 -2.88 13.36 -9.53
C LYS A 143 -4.05 13.60 -10.47
N SER A 144 -4.41 12.63 -11.31
CA SER A 144 -5.48 12.81 -12.29
C SER A 144 -6.88 12.84 -11.68
N TYR A 145 -7.03 12.41 -10.43
CA TYR A 145 -8.27 12.45 -9.66
C TYR A 145 -8.18 13.40 -8.45
N ASN A 146 -7.13 14.23 -8.39
CA ASN A 146 -6.86 15.13 -7.25
C ASN A 146 -6.79 14.40 -5.89
N LEU A 147 -6.45 13.11 -5.87
CA LEU A 147 -6.29 12.31 -4.65
C LEU A 147 -4.87 12.44 -4.07
N SER A 148 -4.21 13.55 -4.38
CA SER A 148 -2.86 13.88 -3.95
C SER A 148 -2.91 15.19 -3.21
N GLU A 149 -3.49 15.20 -2.02
CA GLU A 149 -3.31 16.32 -1.11
C GLU A 149 -1.92 16.23 -0.47
N PRO A 150 -1.25 17.37 -0.27
CA PRO A 150 -0.09 17.42 0.59
C PRO A 150 -0.53 17.00 2.00
N VAL A 151 0.14 16.00 2.57
CA VAL A 151 0.00 15.66 3.99
C VAL A 151 0.65 16.80 4.79
N GLU A 152 -0.05 17.92 4.89
CA GLU A 152 0.21 18.99 5.84
C GLU A 152 -1.14 19.42 6.41
N LEU A 153 -1.68 18.58 7.29
CA LEU A 153 -2.65 19.01 8.29
C LEU A 153 -2.02 18.66 9.63
N GLN A 154 -1.27 19.61 10.17
CA GLN A 154 -1.19 19.73 11.62
C GLN A 154 -2.57 20.25 12.02
N ASP A 155 -3.32 19.42 12.73
CA ASP A 155 -4.57 19.84 13.35
C ASP A 155 -4.21 20.93 14.38
N PRO A 156 -4.71 22.17 14.29
CA PRO A 156 -4.34 23.23 15.23
C PRO A 156 -4.78 22.95 16.68
N ASP A 157 -5.64 21.94 16.88
CA ASP A 157 -6.10 21.46 18.18
C ASP A 157 -5.41 20.17 18.65
N GLU A 158 -4.44 19.62 17.90
CA GLU A 158 -3.63 18.50 18.40
C GLU A 158 -2.69 18.99 19.52
N PRO A 159 -2.66 18.33 20.69
CA PRO A 159 -1.73 18.70 21.75
C PRO A 159 -0.31 18.64 21.20
N GLU A 160 0.50 19.69 21.46
CA GLU A 160 1.91 19.74 21.05
C GLU A 160 2.56 18.37 21.25
N GLU A 161 3.05 17.74 20.17
CA GLU A 161 3.79 16.49 20.25
C GLU A 161 4.93 16.69 21.27
N VAL A 162 4.77 16.13 22.47
CA VAL A 162 5.75 16.26 23.57
C VAL A 162 7.11 15.66 23.17
N VAL A 163 7.12 14.80 22.15
CA VAL A 163 8.32 14.11 21.64
C VAL A 163 8.59 14.51 20.19
N ARG A 164 9.71 15.20 19.94
CA ARG A 164 10.12 15.62 18.59
C ARG A 164 10.69 14.44 17.80
N ILE A 165 9.86 13.76 17.01
CA ILE A 165 10.28 12.64 16.17
C ILE A 165 11.06 13.16 14.93
N PRO A 166 12.28 12.64 14.64
CA PRO A 166 13.05 13.05 13.47
C PRO A 166 12.28 12.88 12.14
N LYS A 167 12.56 13.76 11.17
CA LYS A 167 11.83 13.83 9.88
C LYS A 167 11.82 12.51 9.09
N ASP A 168 12.95 11.81 9.04
CA ASP A 168 13.10 10.53 8.33
C ASP A 168 12.91 9.35 9.29
N THR A 169 11.74 9.29 9.92
CA THR A 169 11.34 8.23 10.87
C THR A 169 10.00 7.63 10.46
N LEU A 170 9.92 6.30 10.55
CA LEU A 170 8.71 5.51 10.36
C LEU A 170 8.38 4.82 11.67
N VAL A 171 7.13 4.91 12.13
CA VAL A 171 6.61 4.18 13.29
C VAL A 171 5.50 3.27 12.78
N ILE A 172 5.69 1.97 13.00
CA ILE A 172 4.83 0.89 12.52
C ILE A 172 4.17 0.25 13.73
N GLU A 173 2.85 0.24 13.74
CA GLU A 173 2.11 -0.52 14.73
C GLU A 173 2.14 -2.01 14.41
N ALA A 174 2.45 -2.85 15.40
CA ALA A 174 2.49 -4.28 15.20
C ALA A 174 1.10 -4.83 14.83
N ASP A 175 0.04 -4.36 15.48
CA ASP A 175 -1.34 -4.81 15.25
C ASP A 175 -1.90 -4.47 13.86
N ASN A 176 -1.26 -3.54 13.13
CA ASN A 176 -1.60 -3.19 11.74
C ASN A 176 -0.98 -4.14 10.70
N ALA A 177 -0.55 -5.34 11.10
CA ALA A 177 -0.01 -6.33 10.18
C ALA A 177 -1.03 -6.70 9.08
N ILE A 178 -0.60 -6.66 7.82
CA ILE A 178 -1.45 -6.99 6.66
C ILE A 178 -1.58 -8.50 6.42
N HIS A 179 -0.69 -9.28 7.05
CA HIS A 179 -0.71 -10.75 7.02
C HIS A 179 -0.19 -11.32 8.33
N LEU A 180 -0.89 -12.31 8.86
CA LEU A 180 -0.53 -13.07 10.05
C LEU A 180 -0.41 -14.55 9.66
N ASP A 181 0.77 -15.14 9.88
CA ASP A 181 0.94 -16.58 9.75
C ASP A 181 0.09 -17.32 10.79
N ARG A 182 -0.17 -18.61 10.52
CA ARG A 182 -0.85 -19.47 11.50
C ARG A 182 -0.07 -19.49 12.82
N GLY A 183 -0.77 -19.15 13.90
CA GLY A 183 -0.18 -19.09 15.25
C GLY A 183 0.36 -17.71 15.63
N VAL A 184 0.11 -16.68 14.82
CA VAL A 184 0.25 -15.28 15.24
C VAL A 184 -1.12 -14.72 15.59
N ASN A 185 -1.22 -14.10 16.76
CA ASN A 185 -2.44 -13.50 17.27
C ASN A 185 -2.19 -12.03 17.62
N ILE A 186 -3.22 -11.21 17.43
CA ILE A 186 -3.31 -9.89 18.04
C ILE A 186 -4.02 -10.08 19.37
N ILE A 187 -3.39 -9.70 20.46
CA ILE A 187 -3.89 -9.87 21.83
C ILE A 187 -4.02 -8.51 22.52
N ASP A 188 -4.97 -8.41 23.44
CA ASP A 188 -5.11 -7.20 24.26
C ASP A 188 -3.94 -7.09 25.26
N HIS A 189 -3.43 -5.88 25.44
CA HIS A 189 -2.32 -5.57 26.34
C HIS A 189 -2.41 -4.13 26.83
N GLU A 190 -2.59 -3.94 28.13
CA GLU A 190 -2.90 -2.61 28.71
C GLU A 190 -1.81 -1.55 28.44
N GLU A 191 -0.54 -1.95 28.40
CA GLU A 191 0.58 -1.03 28.15
C GLU A 191 0.89 -0.79 26.65
N ALA A 192 0.24 -1.53 25.75
CA ALA A 192 0.45 -1.38 24.32
C ALA A 192 -0.19 -0.08 23.80
N SER A 193 0.38 0.48 22.73
CA SER A 193 0.03 1.83 22.27
C SER A 193 -1.47 2.02 21.97
N ARG A 194 -2.11 0.94 21.50
CA ARG A 194 -3.54 0.85 21.17
C ARG A 194 -4.27 -0.20 22.00
N GLY A 195 -3.69 -0.57 23.15
CA GLY A 195 -4.20 -1.66 23.97
C GLY A 195 -4.04 -3.04 23.32
N LYS A 196 -3.24 -3.18 22.25
CA LYS A 196 -3.04 -4.42 21.49
C LYS A 196 -1.59 -4.67 21.12
N ALA A 197 -1.16 -5.92 21.21
CA ALA A 197 0.17 -6.37 20.80
C ALA A 197 0.09 -7.60 19.91
N VAL A 198 1.14 -7.85 19.13
CA VAL A 198 1.29 -9.07 18.32
C VAL A 198 2.09 -10.10 19.09
N GLU A 199 1.51 -11.27 19.27
CA GLU A 199 2.15 -12.44 19.86
C GLU A 199 2.22 -13.57 18.81
N GLY A 200 3.37 -14.22 18.70
CA GLY A 200 3.56 -15.33 17.78
C GLY A 200 4.07 -16.59 18.46
N VAL A 201 3.65 -17.75 17.96
CA VAL A 201 4.38 -19.00 18.18
C VAL A 201 5.71 -18.99 17.43
N ARG A 202 6.63 -19.86 17.83
CA ARG A 202 7.96 -19.96 17.22
C ARG A 202 7.85 -20.10 15.70
N SER A 203 8.62 -19.27 15.00
CA SER A 203 8.75 -19.23 13.54
C SER A 203 7.57 -18.62 12.76
N ALA A 204 6.44 -18.31 13.39
CA ALA A 204 5.32 -17.65 12.73
C ALA A 204 5.56 -16.14 12.62
N ARG A 205 5.15 -15.53 11.49
CA ARG A 205 5.42 -14.12 11.18
C ARG A 205 4.16 -13.28 11.14
N ALA A 206 4.26 -12.07 11.69
CA ALA A 206 3.42 -10.95 11.28
C ALA A 206 4.14 -10.17 10.19
N THR A 207 3.46 -9.80 9.12
CA THR A 207 4.04 -9.07 8.00
C THR A 207 3.31 -7.75 7.80
N HIS A 208 4.10 -6.70 7.63
CA HIS A 208 3.69 -5.35 7.27
C HIS A 208 4.27 -5.02 5.90
N GLU A 209 3.61 -4.11 5.20
CA GLU A 209 4.21 -3.46 4.05
C GLU A 209 4.38 -1.99 4.38
N ILE A 210 5.53 -1.42 4.03
CA ILE A 210 5.85 -0.02 4.28
C ILE A 210 6.50 0.60 3.06
N TYR A 211 6.32 1.90 2.89
CA TYR A 211 7.06 2.67 1.89
C TYR A 211 8.29 3.30 2.52
N ILE A 212 9.47 3.04 1.96
CA ILE A 212 10.73 3.66 2.38
C ILE A 212 11.14 4.72 1.35
N PRO A 213 11.13 6.02 1.71
CA PRO A 213 11.31 7.11 0.75
C PRO A 213 12.77 7.39 0.40
N LYS A 214 13.74 6.86 1.17
CA LYS A 214 15.17 7.17 1.01
C LYS A 214 16.04 5.93 1.21
N THR A 215 17.11 5.83 0.43
CA THR A 215 18.14 4.79 0.57
C THR A 215 19.09 5.09 1.74
N GLY A 216 19.93 4.11 2.09
CA GLY A 216 20.93 4.24 3.14
C GLY A 216 20.57 3.45 4.41
N ARG A 217 21.17 3.84 5.54
CA ARG A 217 20.96 3.17 6.83
C ARG A 217 19.67 3.64 7.50
N TRP A 218 18.86 2.68 7.93
CA TRP A 218 17.66 2.87 8.73
C TRP A 218 17.80 2.07 10.02
N TYR A 219 18.03 2.77 11.12
CA TYR A 219 18.20 2.23 12.45
C TYR A 219 16.89 1.71 12.99
N LEU A 220 16.94 0.52 13.58
CA LEU A 220 15.79 -0.23 14.05
C LEU A 220 15.65 -0.08 15.56
N TRP A 221 14.43 0.22 15.98
CA TRP A 221 13.98 0.08 17.36
C TRP A 221 12.69 -0.74 17.37
N ALA A 222 12.44 -1.49 18.44
CA ALA A 222 11.16 -2.12 18.67
C ALA A 222 10.73 -1.94 20.13
N ARG A 223 9.45 -1.63 20.33
CA ARG A 223 8.81 -1.68 21.64
C ARG A 223 8.22 -3.07 21.81
N VAL A 224 8.73 -3.80 22.79
CA VAL A 224 8.39 -5.21 23.03
C VAL A 224 8.08 -5.46 24.50
N PHE A 225 7.17 -6.38 24.75
CA PHE A 225 6.87 -6.91 26.08
C PHE A 225 7.37 -8.35 26.14
N PHE A 226 8.30 -8.58 27.04
CA PHE A 226 8.91 -9.88 27.28
C PHE A 226 8.42 -10.42 28.62
N GLU A 227 8.09 -11.70 28.67
CA GLU A 227 7.86 -12.39 29.94
C GLU A 227 9.19 -12.99 30.44
N ARG A 228 9.25 -13.35 31.72
CA ARG A 228 10.45 -13.96 32.30
C ARG A 228 10.89 -15.21 31.51
N GLY A 229 12.14 -15.22 31.06
CA GLY A 229 12.70 -16.32 30.25
C GLY A 229 12.35 -16.30 28.77
N LYS A 230 11.64 -15.27 28.29
CA LYS A 230 11.30 -15.04 26.88
C LYS A 230 11.94 -13.73 26.48
N ASP A 231 13.08 -13.79 25.84
CA ASP A 231 14.03 -12.67 25.87
C ASP A 231 14.28 -12.06 24.50
N SER A 232 13.68 -12.58 23.42
CA SER A 232 14.05 -12.13 22.09
C SER A 232 12.99 -12.27 21.01
N TYR A 233 13.16 -11.43 20.00
CA TYR A 233 12.27 -11.25 18.87
C TYR A 233 13.12 -11.01 17.61
N TRP A 234 12.65 -11.41 16.43
CA TRP A 234 13.30 -11.01 15.18
C TRP A 234 12.44 -10.04 14.41
N ILE A 235 13.06 -8.96 13.92
CA ILE A 235 12.48 -8.08 12.93
C ILE A 235 13.29 -8.25 11.65
N GLY A 236 12.62 -8.43 10.53
CA GLY A 236 13.27 -8.49 9.24
C GLY A 236 12.66 -7.57 8.20
N LEU A 237 13.45 -7.31 7.17
CA LEU A 237 13.08 -6.43 6.08
C LEU A 237 13.53 -7.06 4.76
N ASP A 238 12.57 -7.48 3.93
CA ASP A 238 12.85 -8.12 2.65
C ASP A 238 13.63 -7.17 1.71
N ASP A 239 14.53 -7.69 0.89
CA ASP A 239 15.40 -6.91 -0.02
C ASP A 239 16.32 -5.86 0.67
N ALA A 240 16.45 -5.87 1.99
CA ALA A 240 17.39 -5.04 2.74
C ALA A 240 18.57 -5.87 3.27
N VAL A 241 19.70 -5.20 3.57
CA VAL A 241 20.85 -5.86 4.21
C VAL A 241 20.81 -5.54 5.71
N PRO A 242 20.58 -6.53 6.59
CA PRO A 242 20.52 -6.33 8.03
C PRO A 242 21.92 -6.21 8.63
N HIS A 243 22.05 -5.38 9.67
CA HIS A 243 23.27 -5.20 10.43
C HIS A 243 22.97 -5.10 11.93
N PRO A 244 23.43 -6.07 12.75
CA PRO A 244 23.96 -7.37 12.33
C PRO A 244 22.88 -8.27 11.71
N TRP A 245 23.31 -9.25 10.93
CA TRP A 245 22.42 -10.28 10.41
C TRP A 245 22.35 -11.45 11.38
N ASP A 246 21.14 -11.85 11.76
CA ASP A 246 20.91 -13.07 12.53
C ASP A 246 20.43 -14.22 11.62
N ARG A 247 21.20 -15.29 11.55
CA ARG A 247 20.91 -16.44 10.68
C ARG A 247 19.69 -17.26 11.16
N GLU A 248 19.42 -17.33 12.46
CA GLU A 248 18.27 -18.05 13.02
C GLU A 248 16.95 -17.31 12.74
N GLY A 249 17.01 -15.99 12.68
CA GLY A 249 15.92 -15.13 12.22
C GLY A 249 15.53 -15.39 10.77
N GLY A 250 16.50 -15.73 9.92
CA GLY A 250 16.33 -15.98 8.49
C GLY A 250 16.85 -14.81 7.62
N PRO A 251 16.54 -14.80 6.31
CA PRO A 251 17.01 -13.75 5.40
C PRO A 251 16.53 -12.37 5.82
N GLY A 252 17.44 -11.40 5.93
CA GLY A 252 17.06 -10.04 6.26
C GLY A 252 16.70 -9.81 7.73
N ALA A 253 17.03 -10.74 8.63
CA ALA A 253 16.63 -10.66 10.03
C ALA A 253 17.65 -9.94 10.92
N ILE A 254 17.12 -9.17 11.87
CA ILE A 254 17.82 -8.56 13.01
C ILE A 254 17.17 -9.09 14.28
N LYS A 255 17.96 -9.63 15.22
CA LYS A 255 17.48 -10.12 16.51
C LYS A 255 17.45 -9.00 17.54
N ILE A 256 16.28 -8.72 18.11
CA ILE A 256 16.12 -7.83 19.25
C ILE A 256 16.00 -8.69 20.49
N TRP A 257 16.65 -8.30 21.58
CA TRP A 257 16.60 -9.05 22.82
C TRP A 257 16.69 -8.15 24.07
N SER A 258 16.15 -8.65 25.18
CA SER A 258 16.38 -8.11 26.53
C SER A 258 17.22 -9.10 27.33
N GLU A 259 17.91 -8.64 28.37
CA GLU A 259 18.57 -9.56 29.30
C GLU A 259 17.50 -10.39 30.05
N PRO A 260 17.62 -11.73 30.14
CA PRO A 260 16.59 -12.61 30.68
C PRO A 260 16.09 -12.30 32.10
N ASN A 261 16.89 -11.58 32.89
CA ASN A 261 16.61 -11.22 34.28
C ASN A 261 16.33 -9.73 34.49
N ASP A 262 16.37 -8.91 33.43
CA ASP A 262 16.17 -7.47 33.53
C ASP A 262 14.70 -7.11 33.32
N THR A 263 13.93 -7.25 34.40
CA THR A 263 12.51 -6.86 34.44
C THR A 263 12.31 -5.35 34.23
N THR A 264 13.36 -4.53 34.38
CA THR A 264 13.27 -3.10 34.11
C THR A 264 13.12 -2.80 32.62
N LYS A 265 13.42 -3.75 31.72
CA LYS A 265 13.33 -3.58 30.26
C LYS A 265 11.95 -3.91 29.66
N TRP A 266 10.96 -4.25 30.49
CA TRP A 266 9.60 -4.57 30.03
C TRP A 266 8.88 -3.31 29.53
N GLY A 267 8.21 -3.41 28.37
CA GLY A 267 7.47 -2.30 27.78
C GLY A 267 8.34 -1.15 27.25
N ARG A 268 9.64 -1.38 27.06
CA ARG A 268 10.60 -0.38 26.59
C ARG A 268 10.94 -0.56 25.11
N TRP A 269 11.49 0.51 24.55
CA TRP A 269 12.12 0.49 23.24
C TRP A 269 13.50 -0.14 23.29
N LEU A 270 13.75 -1.11 22.42
CA LEU A 270 15.00 -1.86 22.31
C LEU A 270 15.54 -1.80 20.87
N TRP A 271 16.86 -1.71 20.73
CA TRP A 271 17.58 -1.78 19.44
C TRP A 271 18.81 -2.73 19.48
N ASP A 272 18.94 -3.53 20.55
CA ASP A 272 20.11 -4.36 20.82
C ASP A 272 20.08 -5.67 20.01
N THR A 273 21.26 -6.12 19.53
CA THR A 273 21.46 -7.34 18.73
C THR A 273 22.60 -8.26 19.22
N ALA A 274 22.96 -8.19 20.51
CA ALA A 274 23.75 -9.12 21.35
C ALA A 274 25.29 -9.17 21.17
N PRO A 275 26.02 -9.79 22.12
CA PRO A 275 26.20 -9.49 23.55
C PRO A 275 27.35 -8.48 23.78
N SER A 276 27.55 -8.03 25.02
CA SER A 276 28.86 -7.51 25.43
C SER A 276 29.94 -8.49 25.01
N ASP A 277 31.02 -8.03 24.38
CA ASP A 277 32.25 -8.83 24.29
C ASP A 277 32.51 -9.45 25.66
N THR A 278 32.97 -10.69 25.70
CA THR A 278 33.45 -11.42 26.89
C THR A 278 34.59 -10.70 27.65
N GLU A 279 34.89 -9.46 27.28
CA GLU A 279 35.90 -8.55 27.84
C GLU A 279 35.31 -7.36 28.61
N GLY A 280 34.03 -7.40 29.00
CA GLY A 280 33.46 -6.38 29.91
C GLY A 280 33.18 -5.01 29.26
N ASN A 281 33.15 -4.93 27.93
CA ASN A 281 32.69 -3.74 27.23
C ASN A 281 31.16 -3.68 27.20
N LYS A 282 30.61 -2.59 27.74
CA LYS A 282 29.16 -2.34 27.79
C LYS A 282 28.49 -2.55 26.42
N PRO A 283 27.30 -3.17 26.35
CA PRO A 283 26.48 -3.17 25.14
C PRO A 283 26.07 -1.71 24.85
N GLY A 284 26.72 -1.03 23.91
CA GLY A 284 26.52 0.42 23.87
C GLY A 284 27.02 1.26 22.70
N ASN A 285 27.40 0.74 21.53
CA ASN A 285 27.84 1.68 20.47
C ASN A 285 27.58 1.32 19.00
N ARG A 286 26.87 0.22 18.71
CA ARG A 286 26.57 -0.19 17.34
C ARG A 286 25.08 -0.44 17.18
N PRO A 287 24.29 0.60 16.86
CA PRO A 287 22.86 0.45 16.71
C PRO A 287 22.51 -0.46 15.54
N ALA A 288 21.52 -1.31 15.72
CA ALA A 288 21.05 -2.19 14.67
C ALA A 288 20.41 -1.38 13.53
N PHE A 289 20.67 -1.76 12.28
CA PHE A 289 20.09 -1.07 11.13
C PHE A 289 19.90 -1.98 9.91
N PHE A 290 18.96 -1.59 9.07
CA PHE A 290 18.84 -2.09 7.71
C PHE A 290 19.52 -1.14 6.72
N HIS A 291 20.32 -1.68 5.81
CA HIS A 291 20.85 -0.93 4.67
C HIS A 291 19.93 -1.09 3.46
N ILE A 292 19.26 0.02 3.12
CA ILE A 292 18.25 0.12 2.07
C ILE A 292 18.91 0.53 0.75
N LYS A 293 18.81 -0.34 -0.26
CA LYS A 293 19.44 -0.13 -1.58
C LYS A 293 18.55 0.59 -2.60
N ARG A 294 17.23 0.58 -2.42
CA ARG A 294 16.26 1.25 -3.30
C ARG A 294 15.16 1.93 -2.49
N THR A 295 14.54 2.94 -3.07
CA THR A 295 13.29 3.49 -2.50
C THR A 295 12.10 2.61 -2.93
N GLY A 296 10.97 2.78 -2.26
CA GLY A 296 9.71 2.10 -2.61
C GLY A 296 9.18 1.23 -1.49
N TYR A 297 8.30 0.29 -1.86
CA TYR A 297 7.70 -0.63 -0.91
C TYR A 297 8.64 -1.77 -0.49
N TYR A 298 8.57 -2.08 0.80
CA TYR A 298 9.31 -3.11 1.51
C TYR A 298 8.34 -3.92 2.39
N ARG A 299 8.59 -5.22 2.51
CA ARG A 299 7.92 -6.06 3.50
C ARG A 299 8.76 -6.10 4.76
N VAL A 300 8.22 -5.51 5.82
CA VAL A 300 8.74 -5.69 7.18
C VAL A 300 8.04 -6.91 7.74
N TRP A 301 8.75 -7.78 8.42
CA TRP A 301 8.14 -8.88 9.13
C TRP A 301 8.71 -8.98 10.53
N SER A 302 7.92 -9.56 11.41
CA SER A 302 8.24 -9.72 12.81
C SER A 302 8.00 -11.19 13.18
N LYS A 303 8.90 -11.80 13.94
CA LYS A 303 8.90 -13.24 14.25
C LYS A 303 9.32 -13.46 15.70
N ALA A 304 8.43 -14.02 16.50
CA ALA A 304 8.75 -14.41 17.86
C ALA A 304 9.74 -15.59 17.88
N ARG A 305 10.71 -15.56 18.79
CA ARG A 305 11.59 -16.70 19.08
C ARG A 305 10.91 -17.70 19.99
N GLU A 306 10.32 -17.20 21.08
CA GLU A 306 9.48 -17.95 22.00
C GLU A 306 8.06 -17.38 22.07
N SER A 307 7.07 -18.26 22.29
CA SER A 307 5.68 -17.87 22.56
C SER A 307 5.58 -17.10 23.86
N GLY A 308 4.92 -15.94 23.87
CA GLY A 308 4.87 -14.99 24.99
C GLY A 308 5.70 -13.73 24.80
N SER A 309 6.51 -13.65 23.73
CA SER A 309 7.11 -12.40 23.31
C SER A 309 6.10 -11.59 22.52
N ARG A 310 5.82 -10.37 22.95
CA ARG A 310 4.76 -9.52 22.38
C ARG A 310 5.37 -8.26 21.78
N LEU A 311 5.04 -7.97 20.54
CA LEU A 311 5.51 -6.77 19.84
C LEU A 311 4.41 -5.71 19.81
N ASP A 312 4.77 -4.47 20.13
CA ASP A 312 3.88 -3.31 20.12
C ASP A 312 4.15 -2.42 18.91
N GLN A 313 5.36 -1.86 18.84
CA GLN A 313 5.73 -0.92 17.78
C GLN A 313 7.11 -1.23 17.22
N VAL A 314 7.31 -0.93 15.94
CA VAL A 314 8.62 -0.93 15.28
C VAL A 314 8.91 0.47 14.78
N LEU A 315 10.07 1.00 15.12
CA LEU A 315 10.55 2.28 14.62
C LEU A 315 11.75 2.06 13.70
N LEU A 316 11.70 2.70 12.53
CA LEU A 316 12.81 2.80 11.59
C LEU A 316 13.17 4.27 11.43
N THR A 317 14.39 4.67 11.78
CA THR A 317 14.83 6.07 11.64
C THR A 317 16.16 6.19 10.95
N ARG A 318 16.38 7.28 10.23
CA ARG A 318 17.71 7.62 9.71
C ARG A 318 18.58 8.38 10.72
N ALA A 319 18.01 8.82 11.84
CA ALA A 319 18.73 9.52 12.89
C ALA A 319 19.44 8.52 13.79
N ARG A 320 20.75 8.32 13.57
CA ARG A 320 21.58 7.38 14.36
C ARG A 320 21.53 7.67 15.85
N ASP A 321 21.56 8.94 16.20
CA ASP A 321 21.75 9.41 17.57
C ASP A 321 20.41 9.64 18.29
N PHE A 322 19.27 9.32 17.64
CA PHE A 322 17.95 9.40 18.24
C PHE A 322 17.70 8.18 19.13
N ASN A 323 17.61 8.41 20.44
CA ASN A 323 17.30 7.38 21.43
C ASN A 323 15.84 7.51 21.88
N VAL A 324 14.95 6.79 21.20
CA VAL A 324 13.51 6.81 21.51
C VAL A 324 13.22 6.40 22.96
N GLN A 325 13.99 5.51 23.57
CA GLN A 325 13.77 5.10 24.96
C GLN A 325 13.95 6.27 25.92
N THR A 326 14.99 7.08 25.72
CA THR A 326 15.23 8.27 26.55
C THR A 326 14.20 9.35 26.28
N GLU A 327 13.84 9.56 25.01
CA GLU A 327 12.91 10.61 24.59
C GLU A 327 11.47 10.35 25.01
N THR A 328 11.06 9.07 25.10
CA THR A 328 9.68 8.71 25.47
C THR A 328 9.55 8.09 26.86
N GLU A 329 10.67 7.85 27.56
CA GLU A 329 10.70 7.05 28.79
C GLU A 329 10.08 5.65 28.63
N GLY A 330 10.11 5.09 27.41
CA GLY A 330 9.48 3.82 27.08
C GLY A 330 8.00 3.92 26.67
N LYS A 331 7.40 5.12 26.68
CA LYS A 331 6.04 5.34 26.17
C LYS A 331 5.96 5.09 24.65
N PRO A 332 4.76 4.73 24.14
CA PRO A 332 4.54 4.59 22.71
C PRO A 332 4.74 5.91 21.97
N LEU A 333 5.05 5.81 20.68
CA LEU A 333 5.08 6.96 19.79
C LEU A 333 3.78 7.06 18.98
N PRO A 334 3.37 8.29 18.60
CA PRO A 334 2.34 8.46 17.60
C PRO A 334 2.77 7.80 16.27
N LEU A 335 1.79 7.29 15.54
CA LEU A 335 2.06 6.64 14.26
C LEU A 335 2.57 7.64 13.25
N LYS A 336 3.67 7.27 12.59
CA LYS A 336 4.31 8.09 11.57
C LYS A 336 4.61 7.22 10.37
N TYR A 337 3.72 7.25 9.38
CA TYR A 337 3.95 6.58 8.11
C TYR A 337 4.73 7.49 7.16
N SER A 338 5.45 6.90 6.20
CA SER A 338 6.04 7.69 5.13
C SER A 338 4.93 8.45 4.40
N PRO A 339 5.10 9.74 4.07
CA PRO A 339 4.17 10.45 3.22
C PRO A 339 4.20 9.81 1.83
N HIS A 340 3.21 8.96 1.56
CA HIS A 340 3.00 8.31 0.28
C HIS A 340 1.50 8.31 -0.02
N LEU A 341 1.15 8.44 -1.30
CA LEU A 341 -0.23 8.61 -1.76
C LEU A 341 -1.14 7.42 -1.42
N TYR A 342 -0.53 6.28 -1.18
CA TYR A 342 -1.20 5.02 -0.91
C TYR A 342 -0.66 4.42 0.39
N GLU A 343 -1.56 3.83 1.15
CA GLU A 343 -1.31 3.04 2.34
C GLU A 343 -1.48 1.56 2.02
N PRO A 344 -0.61 0.68 2.53
CA PRO A 344 -0.80 -0.76 2.42
C PRO A 344 -2.04 -1.21 3.17
N ALA A 345 -2.73 -2.20 2.61
CA ALA A 345 -3.98 -2.74 3.13
C ALA A 345 -3.99 -4.26 3.02
N SER A 346 -4.84 -4.91 3.80
CA SER A 346 -5.01 -6.36 3.67
C SER A 346 -5.80 -6.71 2.39
N VAL A 347 -5.58 -7.90 1.84
CA VAL A 347 -6.38 -8.40 0.70
C VAL A 347 -7.87 -8.43 1.04
N ASN A 348 -8.20 -8.80 2.28
CA ASN A 348 -9.58 -8.88 2.75
C ASN A 348 -10.26 -7.51 2.77
N GLU A 349 -9.57 -6.50 3.27
CA GLU A 349 -10.04 -5.10 3.29
C GLU A 349 -10.28 -4.57 1.87
N CYS A 350 -9.32 -4.75 0.96
CA CYS A 350 -9.53 -4.36 -0.43
C CYS A 350 -10.71 -5.10 -1.07
N ARG A 351 -10.87 -6.41 -0.81
CA ARG A 351 -12.02 -7.19 -1.31
C ARG A 351 -13.36 -6.68 -0.78
N LYS A 352 -13.43 -6.29 0.49
CA LYS A 352 -14.62 -5.66 1.08
C LYS A 352 -14.98 -4.38 0.33
N LEU A 353 -14.02 -3.47 0.15
CA LEU A 353 -14.22 -2.22 -0.59
C LEU A 353 -14.68 -2.46 -2.03
N ILE A 354 -14.05 -3.41 -2.72
CA ILE A 354 -14.40 -3.76 -4.10
C ILE A 354 -15.83 -4.33 -4.18
N ARG A 355 -16.20 -5.23 -3.25
CA ARG A 355 -17.55 -5.82 -3.21
C ARG A 355 -18.60 -4.74 -2.93
N HIS A 356 -18.34 -3.87 -1.96
CA HIS A 356 -19.21 -2.76 -1.60
C HIS A 356 -19.41 -1.79 -2.78
N ALA A 357 -18.33 -1.37 -3.43
CA ALA A 357 -18.42 -0.53 -4.63
C ALA A 357 -19.17 -1.21 -5.78
N THR A 358 -19.06 -2.53 -5.92
CA THR A 358 -19.83 -3.29 -6.92
C THR A 358 -21.33 -3.28 -6.59
N GLN A 359 -21.69 -3.43 -5.31
CA GLN A 359 -23.08 -3.36 -4.87
C GLN A 359 -23.67 -1.97 -5.14
N ILE A 360 -22.94 -0.91 -4.81
CA ILE A 360 -23.34 0.47 -5.13
C ILE A 360 -23.56 0.62 -6.64
N ALA A 361 -22.56 0.27 -7.45
CA ALA A 361 -22.65 0.38 -8.91
C ALA A 361 -23.83 -0.41 -9.49
N THR A 362 -24.16 -1.56 -8.91
CA THR A 362 -25.31 -2.37 -9.33
C THR A 362 -26.63 -1.69 -9.01
N VAL A 363 -26.78 -1.17 -7.80
CA VAL A 363 -28.03 -0.52 -7.34
C VAL A 363 -28.29 0.78 -8.10
N VAL A 364 -27.25 1.55 -8.39
CA VAL A 364 -27.37 2.83 -9.11
C VAL A 364 -27.20 2.71 -10.62
N GLU A 365 -27.15 1.47 -11.13
CA GLU A 365 -27.02 1.15 -12.56
C GLU A 365 -25.80 1.82 -13.25
N THR A 366 -24.70 1.98 -12.52
CA THR A 366 -23.45 2.52 -13.08
C THR A 366 -22.82 1.53 -14.06
N GLU A 367 -22.44 2.00 -15.25
CA GLU A 367 -21.73 1.18 -16.23
C GLU A 367 -20.37 0.74 -15.68
N ILE A 368 -20.24 -0.54 -15.33
CA ILE A 368 -18.99 -1.10 -14.84
C ILE A 368 -17.95 -1.16 -15.99
N PRO A 369 -16.74 -0.58 -15.81
CA PRO A 369 -15.67 -0.60 -16.81
C PRO A 369 -15.34 -2.01 -17.30
N TRP A 370 -15.10 -2.16 -18.60
CA TRP A 370 -14.85 -3.48 -19.19
C TRP A 370 -13.57 -4.14 -18.66
N GLU A 371 -12.54 -3.34 -18.33
CA GLU A 371 -11.29 -3.81 -17.71
C GLU A 371 -11.57 -4.48 -16.37
N PHE A 372 -12.50 -3.92 -15.59
CA PHE A 372 -12.93 -4.50 -14.33
C PHE A 372 -13.54 -5.88 -14.58
N LYS A 373 -14.55 -5.95 -15.46
CA LYS A 373 -15.22 -7.21 -15.82
C LYS A 373 -14.23 -8.27 -16.31
N TYR A 374 -13.22 -7.84 -17.06
CA TYR A 374 -12.25 -8.75 -17.65
C TYR A 374 -11.19 -9.25 -16.66
N TRP A 375 -10.66 -8.38 -15.78
CA TRP A 375 -9.49 -8.71 -14.93
C TRP A 375 -9.80 -8.98 -13.47
N ILE A 376 -11.01 -8.70 -12.99
CA ILE A 376 -11.35 -8.82 -11.57
C ILE A 376 -11.04 -10.22 -11.03
N GLN A 377 -11.41 -11.26 -11.77
CA GLN A 377 -11.16 -12.65 -11.37
C GLN A 377 -9.68 -13.01 -11.35
N ASP A 378 -8.92 -12.54 -12.35
CA ASP A 378 -7.47 -12.79 -12.44
C ASP A 378 -6.70 -12.05 -11.34
N MET A 379 -7.11 -10.84 -11.01
CA MET A 379 -6.38 -9.97 -10.08
C MET A 379 -6.79 -10.16 -8.63
N TRP A 380 -8.09 -10.27 -8.36
CA TRP A 380 -8.63 -10.28 -7.00
C TRP A 380 -9.31 -11.59 -6.62
N GLY A 381 -9.64 -12.42 -7.61
CA GLY A 381 -10.37 -13.68 -7.43
C GLY A 381 -11.87 -13.51 -7.69
N ASP A 382 -12.62 -14.57 -7.41
CA ASP A 382 -14.06 -14.60 -7.60
C ASP A 382 -14.78 -13.62 -6.66
N ILE A 383 -15.36 -12.57 -7.24
CA ILE A 383 -16.03 -11.48 -6.52
C ILE A 383 -17.26 -11.95 -5.75
N THR A 384 -17.87 -13.07 -6.14
CA THR A 384 -19.02 -13.64 -5.42
C THR A 384 -18.64 -14.21 -4.06
N LYS A 385 -17.34 -14.47 -3.85
CA LYS A 385 -16.77 -14.97 -2.58
C LYS A 385 -16.19 -13.85 -1.71
N PHE A 386 -16.28 -12.59 -2.15
CA PHE A 386 -15.80 -11.47 -1.35
C PHE A 386 -16.78 -11.22 -0.20
N PRO A 387 -16.31 -10.74 0.96
CA PRO A 387 -17.20 -10.51 2.09
C PRO A 387 -18.27 -9.49 1.73
N GLU A 388 -19.52 -9.78 2.09
CA GLU A 388 -20.64 -8.88 1.83
C GLU A 388 -20.58 -7.65 2.73
N THR A 389 -21.14 -6.55 2.23
CA THR A 389 -21.36 -5.35 3.03
C THR A 389 -22.59 -5.54 3.89
N GLU A 390 -22.46 -5.35 5.19
CA GLU A 390 -23.57 -5.38 6.14
C GLU A 390 -24.17 -3.98 6.33
N GLY A 391 -25.48 -3.91 6.57
CA GLY A 391 -26.19 -2.67 6.89
C GLY A 391 -26.52 -1.82 5.65
N SER A 392 -26.44 -0.50 5.80
CA SER A 392 -26.77 0.43 4.73
C SER A 392 -25.76 0.40 3.60
N LEU A 393 -26.25 0.64 2.37
CA LEU A 393 -25.43 0.80 1.18
C LEU A 393 -24.48 2.00 1.29
N TYR A 394 -24.86 3.05 2.02
CA TYR A 394 -24.01 4.22 2.28
C TYR A 394 -23.84 4.41 3.79
N LYS A 395 -22.60 4.68 4.20
CA LYS A 395 -22.19 4.82 5.60
C LYS A 395 -21.46 6.13 5.83
N CYS A 396 -21.54 6.67 7.04
CA CYS A 396 -20.78 7.83 7.45
C CYS A 396 -19.26 7.53 7.40
N PRO A 397 -18.45 8.37 6.76
CA PRO A 397 -17.01 8.13 6.66
C PRO A 397 -16.27 8.30 7.99
N LYS A 398 -16.79 9.15 8.89
CA LYS A 398 -16.12 9.43 10.18
C LYS A 398 -16.37 8.34 11.23
N CYS A 399 -17.58 7.78 11.28
CA CYS A 399 -17.96 6.83 12.35
C CYS A 399 -18.53 5.49 11.85
N ALA A 400 -18.52 5.24 10.54
CA ALA A 400 -19.04 4.04 9.88
C ALA A 400 -20.52 3.72 10.14
N ALA A 401 -21.29 4.65 10.71
CA ALA A 401 -22.72 4.47 10.95
C ALA A 401 -23.52 4.43 9.65
N ASP A 402 -24.55 3.61 9.62
CA ASP A 402 -25.48 3.53 8.49
C ASP A 402 -26.20 4.86 8.27
N LEU A 403 -26.27 5.29 7.01
CA LEU A 403 -27.09 6.45 6.65
C LEU A 403 -28.57 6.08 6.65
N PRO A 404 -29.47 7.03 7.01
CA PRO A 404 -30.91 6.79 6.95
C PRO A 404 -31.38 6.45 5.54
N GLN A 405 -32.37 5.56 5.42
CA GLN A 405 -32.88 5.10 4.11
C GLN A 405 -33.31 6.26 3.20
N GLN A 406 -33.94 7.31 3.74
CA GLN A 406 -34.32 8.50 2.97
C GLN A 406 -33.12 9.18 2.28
N ALA A 407 -31.97 9.25 2.95
CA ALA A 407 -30.75 9.80 2.37
C ALA A 407 -30.19 8.85 1.30
N VAL A 408 -30.22 7.53 1.57
CA VAL A 408 -29.82 6.50 0.61
C VAL A 408 -30.64 6.58 -0.68
N ASP A 409 -31.96 6.72 -0.57
CA ASP A 409 -32.88 6.80 -1.70
C ASP A 409 -32.59 8.04 -2.56
N LEU A 410 -32.33 9.19 -1.93
CA LEU A 410 -31.92 10.42 -2.63
C LEU A 410 -30.57 10.26 -3.34
N ILE A 411 -29.60 9.60 -2.70
CA ILE A 411 -28.31 9.32 -3.32
C ILE A 411 -28.49 8.46 -4.56
N ILE A 412 -29.27 7.37 -4.45
CA ILE A 412 -29.55 6.47 -5.58
C ILE A 412 -30.22 7.23 -6.72
N GLN A 413 -31.25 8.03 -6.41
CA GLN A 413 -32.00 8.82 -7.39
C GLN A 413 -31.10 9.76 -8.21
N HIS A 414 -30.09 10.37 -7.58
CA HIS A 414 -29.23 11.37 -8.21
C HIS A 414 -27.80 10.87 -8.47
N ALA A 415 -27.57 9.55 -8.38
CA ALA A 415 -26.24 8.96 -8.49
C ALA A 415 -25.58 9.21 -9.87
N GLN A 416 -26.38 9.29 -10.93
CA GLN A 416 -25.88 9.53 -12.29
C GLN A 416 -25.65 11.01 -12.63
N SER A 417 -26.21 11.94 -11.83
CA SER A 417 -26.12 13.38 -12.09
C SER A 417 -24.78 13.94 -11.63
N ASP A 418 -23.85 14.21 -12.54
CA ASP A 418 -22.51 14.71 -12.17
C ASP A 418 -22.52 16.08 -11.47
N ASP A 419 -23.58 16.88 -11.67
CA ASP A 419 -23.71 18.24 -11.11
C ASP A 419 -24.30 18.29 -9.68
N ILE A 420 -24.73 17.15 -9.14
CA ILE A 420 -25.34 17.08 -7.80
C ILE A 420 -24.31 16.60 -6.78
N GLN A 421 -24.06 17.41 -5.76
CA GLN A 421 -23.26 17.05 -4.57
C GLN A 421 -24.18 16.85 -3.37
N PHE A 422 -23.84 15.93 -2.47
CA PHE A 422 -24.68 15.59 -1.34
C PHE A 422 -24.02 16.02 -0.04
N TYR A 423 -24.44 17.17 0.47
CA TYR A 423 -24.05 17.54 1.82
C TYR A 423 -24.84 16.71 2.84
N ILE A 424 -24.16 15.85 3.59
CA ILE A 424 -24.75 14.93 4.56
C ILE A 424 -24.18 15.18 5.95
N LEU A 425 -25.08 15.39 6.91
CA LEU A 425 -24.75 15.45 8.34
C LEU A 425 -25.03 14.10 9.00
N CYS A 426 -24.00 13.46 9.55
CA CYS A 426 -24.16 12.22 10.30
C CYS A 426 -24.82 12.49 11.65
N ARG A 427 -26.01 11.92 11.88
CA ARG A 427 -26.73 12.04 13.15
C ARG A 427 -26.00 11.41 14.35
N LYS A 428 -25.07 10.46 14.13
CA LYS A 428 -24.38 9.75 15.21
C LYS A 428 -23.17 10.52 15.75
N CYS A 429 -22.35 11.08 14.87
CA CYS A 429 -21.11 11.78 15.27
C CYS A 429 -21.13 13.28 14.99
N GLY A 430 -22.21 13.83 14.42
CA GLY A 430 -22.26 15.22 13.97
C GLY A 430 -21.31 15.50 12.79
N GLY A 431 -20.73 14.46 12.18
CA GLY A 431 -19.77 14.61 11.09
C GLY A 431 -20.44 15.05 9.79
N GLU A 432 -19.99 16.17 9.25
CA GLU A 432 -20.34 16.69 7.92
C GLU A 432 -19.42 16.12 6.84
N PHE A 433 -19.96 15.85 5.65
CA PHE A 433 -19.23 15.41 4.45
C PHE A 433 -20.06 15.68 3.17
N ASP A 434 -19.36 15.87 2.04
CA ASP A 434 -19.88 16.37 0.74
C ASP A 434 -20.01 15.32 -0.38
#